data_AF-A0A2W5SBL6-F1
#
_entry.id   AF-A0A2W5SBL6-F1
#
_cell.length_a   1.000
_cell.length_b   1.000
_cell.length_c   1.000
_cell.angle_alpha   90.00
_cell.angle_beta   90.00
_cell.angle_gamma   90.00
#
_symmetry.space_group_name_H-M   'P 1'
#
loop_
_entity.id
_entity.type
_entity.pdbx_description
1 polymer ?
#
loop_
_entity_poly.entity_id
_entity_poly.type
_entity_poly.pdbx_seq_one_letter_code
_entity_poly.pdbx_strand_id
1 'polypeptide(L)'
;MLRRLARGALTALLALSCLGLVLTGVQIVRDPLLRPVIERGKDEIAAAMDRAMRREATPEHLSAKLRQLLAEQSRNWIAIDAVQDVATERQLTLPADLTQEIAAARDQDEGLIAETHACLRCAWDIATCSVSDALICKAPLMLTPIDDIRGLAKGGADYMTGQEVDQLDVGLSVVGLGATGLILATGGSSATIKLGSGVAKLARGMKLLSPGVVAMGTRAVTRGLDWGALATVRSMDDLPRVIRSAEIRPLVTLTTDFGRVAGATDATTALHLLRYVDDAPEARRIANAAEALGPKTVGRMEVLGKGQFLRATLRLSNATLQLAAAVAGIVLALAGFAGHLGQTFAMRHLRRLARG
;
A
#
# COMPACT_ATOMS: atom_id res chain seq x y z
N MET A 1 -40.25 7.80 -36.82
CA MET A 1 -38.80 7.84 -37.15
C MET A 1 -38.00 8.78 -36.26
N LEU A 2 -38.44 10.02 -35.98
CA LEU A 2 -37.70 11.00 -35.16
C LEU A 2 -37.20 10.46 -33.79
N ARG A 3 -38.03 9.70 -33.06
CA ARG A 3 -37.64 9.13 -31.75
C ARG A 3 -36.52 8.08 -31.82
N ARG A 4 -36.41 7.32 -32.91
CA ARG A 4 -35.33 6.33 -33.09
C ARG A 4 -34.02 7.00 -33.45
N LEU A 5 -34.07 8.04 -34.29
CA LEU A 5 -32.91 8.88 -34.63
C LEU A 5 -32.40 9.65 -33.41
N ALA A 6 -33.29 10.22 -32.59
CA ALA A 6 -32.91 10.91 -31.36
C ALA A 6 -32.22 9.98 -30.33
N ARG A 7 -32.71 8.73 -30.19
CA ARG A 7 -32.08 7.73 -29.32
C ARG A 7 -30.71 7.29 -29.86
N GLY A 8 -30.58 7.08 -31.17
CA GLY A 8 -29.30 6.75 -31.80
C GLY A 8 -28.24 7.84 -31.63
N ALA A 9 -28.65 9.11 -31.79
CA ALA A 9 -27.79 10.26 -31.57
C ALA A 9 -27.32 10.36 -30.11
N LEU A 10 -28.22 10.17 -29.15
CA LEU A 10 -27.89 10.18 -27.71
C LEU A 10 -26.93 9.03 -27.32
N THR A 11 -27.11 7.83 -27.86
CA THR A 11 -26.20 6.70 -27.59
C THR A 11 -24.82 6.91 -28.20
N ALA A 12 -24.73 7.52 -29.38
CA ALA A 12 -23.45 7.85 -30.00
C ALA A 12 -22.70 8.95 -29.20
N LEU A 13 -23.44 9.96 -28.71
CA LEU A 13 -22.87 11.02 -27.88
C LEU A 13 -22.35 10.50 -26.52
N LEU A 14 -23.06 9.53 -25.93
CA LEU A 14 -22.63 8.85 -24.71
C LEU A 14 -21.37 8.00 -24.95
N ALA A 15 -21.34 7.24 -26.05
CA ALA A 15 -20.18 6.42 -26.41
C ALA A 15 -18.93 7.27 -26.70
N LEU A 16 -19.08 8.38 -27.42
CA LEU A 16 -18.02 9.35 -27.67
C LEU A 16 -17.54 10.04 -26.39
N SER A 17 -18.44 10.35 -25.45
CA SER A 17 -18.08 10.91 -24.14
C SER A 17 -17.32 9.90 -23.27
N CYS A 18 -17.73 8.63 -23.27
CA CYS A 18 -17.01 7.57 -22.56
C CYS A 18 -15.63 7.29 -23.16
N LEU A 19 -15.53 7.26 -24.50
CA LEU A 19 -14.25 7.07 -25.19
C LEU A 19 -13.31 8.26 -24.94
N GLY A 20 -13.85 9.48 -24.97
CA GLY A 20 -13.13 10.69 -24.58
C GLY A 20 -12.61 10.60 -23.14
N LEU A 21 -13.45 10.17 -22.19
CA LEU A 21 -13.04 10.01 -20.79
C LEU A 21 -11.89 9.01 -20.62
N VAL A 22 -11.94 7.88 -21.33
CA VAL A 22 -10.90 6.85 -21.28
C VAL A 22 -9.60 7.34 -21.91
N LEU A 23 -9.66 7.98 -23.07
CA LEU A 23 -8.47 8.51 -23.76
C LEU A 23 -7.82 9.66 -22.97
N THR A 24 -8.63 10.55 -22.40
CA THR A 24 -8.13 11.63 -21.54
C THR A 24 -7.53 11.06 -20.26
N GLY A 25 -8.15 10.04 -19.65
CA GLY A 25 -7.61 9.36 -18.47
C GLY A 25 -6.24 8.71 -18.71
N VAL A 26 -6.03 8.10 -19.88
CA VAL A 26 -4.73 7.50 -20.25
C VAL A 26 -3.66 8.56 -20.53
N GLN A 27 -4.04 9.72 -21.08
CA GLN A 27 -3.12 10.84 -21.30
C GLN A 27 -2.74 11.55 -19.98
N ILE A 28 -3.70 11.75 -19.08
CA ILE A 28 -3.51 12.34 -17.74
C ILE A 28 -2.43 11.58 -16.95
N VAL A 29 -2.45 10.25 -16.95
CA VAL A 29 -1.44 9.44 -16.21
C VAL A 29 -0.01 9.64 -16.74
N ARG A 30 0.17 10.12 -17.98
CA ARG A 30 1.49 10.31 -18.62
C ARG A 30 1.92 11.78 -18.70
N ASP A 31 1.11 12.71 -18.20
CA ASP A 31 1.32 14.15 -18.39
C ASP A 31 2.22 14.76 -17.29
N PRO A 32 3.37 15.38 -17.64
CA PRO A 32 4.24 16.07 -16.68
C PRO A 32 3.54 17.21 -15.91
N LEU A 33 2.40 17.72 -16.37
CA LEU A 33 1.61 18.75 -15.69
C LEU A 33 0.91 18.28 -14.40
N LEU A 34 0.86 16.96 -14.13
CA LEU A 34 0.31 16.42 -12.88
C LEU A 34 1.35 16.15 -11.78
N ARG A 35 2.64 16.24 -12.10
CA ARG A 35 3.71 16.22 -11.08
C ARG A 35 3.46 17.22 -9.95
N PRO A 36 3.05 18.48 -10.20
CA PRO A 36 2.76 19.42 -9.13
C PRO A 36 1.61 19.00 -8.22
N VAL A 37 0.65 18.20 -8.69
CA VAL A 37 -0.51 17.75 -7.87
C VAL A 37 -0.13 16.54 -7.01
N ILE A 38 0.72 15.65 -7.53
CA ILE A 38 1.26 14.51 -6.79
C ILE A 38 2.27 15.00 -5.74
N GLU A 39 3.18 15.90 -6.13
CA GLU A 39 4.14 16.56 -5.25
C GLU A 39 3.43 17.35 -4.15
N ARG A 40 2.43 18.17 -4.48
CA ARG A 40 1.57 18.80 -3.46
C ARG A 40 0.93 17.79 -2.50
N GLY A 41 0.51 16.62 -3.01
CA GLY A 41 -0.05 15.57 -2.16
C GLY A 41 0.97 14.98 -1.19
N LYS A 42 2.23 14.84 -1.61
CA LYS A 42 3.32 14.39 -0.74
C LYS A 42 3.69 15.47 0.29
N ASP A 43 3.79 16.72 -0.15
CA ASP A 43 4.08 17.86 0.74
C ASP A 43 2.96 18.06 1.77
N GLU A 44 1.69 17.85 1.40
CA GLU A 44 0.56 17.89 2.32
C GLU A 44 0.68 16.82 3.41
N ILE A 45 1.06 15.59 3.06
CA ILE A 45 1.28 14.50 4.01
C ILE A 45 2.46 14.82 4.92
N ALA A 46 3.59 15.25 4.36
CA ALA A 46 4.77 15.63 5.14
C ALA A 46 4.44 16.76 6.13
N ALA A 47 3.75 17.80 5.68
CA ALA A 47 3.33 18.90 6.53
C ALA A 47 2.32 18.47 7.61
N ALA A 48 1.41 17.54 7.31
CA ALA A 48 0.47 16.99 8.30
C ALA A 48 1.20 16.17 9.37
N MET A 49 2.19 15.36 8.96
CA MET A 49 3.04 14.60 9.84
C MET A 49 3.89 15.51 10.73
N ASP A 50 4.49 16.55 10.18
CA ASP A 50 5.27 17.53 10.96
C ASP A 50 4.42 18.25 11.99
N ARG A 51 3.16 18.60 11.66
CA ARG A 51 2.22 19.18 12.63
C ARG A 51 1.89 18.22 13.76
N ALA A 52 1.71 16.94 13.47
CA ALA A 52 1.48 15.92 14.49
C ALA A 52 2.74 15.73 15.36
N MET A 53 3.92 15.63 14.75
CA MET A 53 5.19 15.45 15.44
C MET A 53 5.53 16.61 16.38
N ARG A 54 5.16 17.85 16.06
CA ARG A 54 5.36 19.00 16.98
C ARG A 54 4.65 18.83 18.32
N ARG A 55 3.58 18.04 18.37
CA ARG A 55 2.79 17.82 19.60
C ARG A 55 3.29 16.61 20.38
N GLU A 56 3.69 15.55 19.68
CA GLU A 56 3.97 14.24 20.27
C GLU A 56 5.47 13.96 20.48
N ALA A 57 6.36 14.55 19.68
CA ALA A 57 7.81 14.29 19.78
C ALA A 57 8.45 15.15 20.89
N THR A 58 8.14 14.85 22.15
CA THR A 58 8.76 15.45 23.34
C THR A 58 9.90 14.58 23.87
N PRO A 59 10.91 15.13 24.57
CA PRO A 59 11.98 14.36 25.18
C PRO A 59 11.47 13.22 26.07
N GLU A 60 10.40 13.48 26.84
CA GLU A 60 9.79 12.51 27.75
C GLU A 60 9.14 11.35 26.98
N HIS A 61 8.38 11.67 25.92
CA HIS A 61 7.71 10.66 25.11
C HIS A 61 8.70 9.79 24.33
N LEU A 62 9.73 10.42 23.73
CA LEU A 62 10.79 9.68 23.04
C LEU A 62 11.57 8.79 24.00
N SER A 63 11.89 9.29 25.20
CA SER A 63 12.60 8.49 26.22
C SER A 63 11.76 7.31 26.70
N ALA A 64 10.46 7.51 26.94
CA ALA A 64 9.55 6.43 27.31
C ALA A 64 9.44 5.37 26.22
N LYS A 65 9.31 5.79 24.96
CA LYS A 65 9.25 4.90 23.79
C LYS A 65 10.55 4.10 23.61
N LEU A 66 11.71 4.73 23.74
CA LEU A 66 13.00 4.06 23.65
C LEU A 66 13.16 3.01 24.75
N ARG A 67 12.80 3.33 26.00
CA ARG A 67 12.83 2.34 27.09
C ARG A 67 11.87 1.18 26.85
N GLN A 68 10.70 1.44 26.28
CA GLN A 68 9.77 0.38 25.87
C GLN A 68 10.41 -0.54 24.83
N LEU A 69 11.03 0.02 23.78
CA LEU A 69 11.69 -0.76 22.72
C LEU A 69 12.90 -1.56 23.25
N LEU A 70 13.68 -0.99 24.18
CA LEU A 70 14.81 -1.67 24.82
C LEU A 70 14.40 -2.85 25.72
N ALA A 71 13.16 -2.83 26.23
CA ALA A 71 12.59 -3.89 27.05
C ALA A 71 12.03 -5.07 26.24
N GLU A 72 11.97 -4.96 24.90
CA GLU A 72 11.53 -6.06 24.04
C GLU A 72 12.54 -7.23 24.08
N GLN A 73 12.03 -8.46 24.15
CA GLN A 73 12.87 -9.67 24.24
C GLN A 73 13.79 -9.84 23.01
N SER A 74 13.30 -9.46 21.83
CA SER A 74 14.10 -9.27 20.62
C SER A 74 14.00 -7.80 20.27
N ARG A 75 15.05 -7.04 20.61
CA ARG A 75 15.05 -5.59 20.44
C ARG A 75 14.94 -5.22 18.98
N ASN A 76 14.00 -4.32 18.68
CA ASN A 76 13.80 -3.83 17.34
C ASN A 76 14.71 -2.63 17.05
N TRP A 77 15.94 -2.91 16.64
CA TRP A 77 16.95 -1.89 16.32
C TRP A 77 16.51 -0.93 15.20
N ILE A 78 15.67 -1.39 14.25
CA ILE A 78 15.09 -0.51 13.21
C ILE A 78 14.20 0.58 13.83
N ALA A 79 13.37 0.19 14.82
CA ALA A 79 12.51 1.14 15.52
C ALA A 79 13.30 2.04 16.48
N ILE A 80 14.31 1.50 17.17
CA ILE A 80 15.17 2.25 18.11
C ILE A 80 15.94 3.33 17.35
N ASP A 81 16.66 2.96 16.29
CA ASP A 81 17.45 3.88 15.47
C ASP A 81 16.54 4.97 14.87
N ALA A 82 15.36 4.59 14.35
CA ALA A 82 14.42 5.55 13.79
C ALA A 82 13.83 6.55 14.82
N VAL A 83 13.69 6.16 16.09
CA VAL A 83 13.27 7.07 17.17
C VAL A 83 14.42 7.97 17.61
N GLN A 84 15.66 7.49 17.62
CA GLN A 84 16.85 8.32 17.84
C GLN A 84 17.06 9.34 16.73
N ASP A 85 16.80 8.97 15.47
CA ASP A 85 16.82 9.89 14.33
C ASP A 85 15.80 11.01 14.49
N VAL A 86 14.61 10.72 15.04
CA VAL A 86 13.62 11.76 15.38
C VAL A 86 14.17 12.75 16.41
N ALA A 87 14.82 12.26 17.47
CA ALA A 87 15.41 13.13 18.49
C ALA A 87 16.49 14.04 17.88
N THR A 88 17.37 13.47 17.06
CA THR A 88 18.45 14.16 16.36
C THR A 88 17.91 15.23 15.41
N GLU A 89 16.95 14.87 14.56
CA GLU A 89 16.34 15.78 13.59
C GLU A 89 15.63 16.96 14.28
N ARG A 90 15.02 16.72 15.44
CA ARG A 90 14.30 17.71 16.21
C ARG A 90 15.19 18.49 17.18
N GLN A 91 16.49 18.20 17.20
CA GLN A 91 17.47 18.79 18.11
C GLN A 91 17.07 18.63 19.59
N LEU A 92 16.49 17.48 19.91
CA LEU A 92 16.08 17.13 21.28
C LEU A 92 17.20 16.35 21.96
N THR A 93 17.60 16.79 23.15
CA THR A 93 18.60 16.09 23.95
C THR A 93 17.93 14.94 24.70
N LEU A 94 18.38 13.72 24.43
CA LEU A 94 17.98 12.54 25.21
C LEU A 94 18.77 12.49 26.53
N PRO A 95 18.19 11.92 27.60
CA PRO A 95 18.91 11.70 28.85
C PRO A 95 20.19 10.88 28.66
N ALA A 96 21.26 11.27 29.34
CA ALA A 96 22.58 10.65 29.17
C ALA A 96 22.61 9.18 29.65
N ASP A 97 21.86 8.87 30.71
CA ASP A 97 21.61 7.50 31.19
C ASP A 97 21.02 6.62 30.08
N LEU A 98 19.97 7.11 29.41
CA LEU A 98 19.31 6.36 28.34
C LEU A 98 20.23 6.13 27.14
N THR A 99 21.06 7.11 26.81
CA THR A 99 22.01 6.96 25.69
C THR A 99 23.08 5.92 26.00
N GLN A 100 23.53 5.84 27.26
CA GLN A 100 24.45 4.79 27.72
C GLN A 100 23.78 3.41 27.73
N GLU A 101 22.51 3.32 28.17
CA GLU A 101 21.74 2.07 28.12
C GLU A 101 21.58 1.55 26.69
N ILE A 102 21.27 2.44 25.72
CA ILE A 102 21.16 2.07 24.30
C ILE A 102 22.49 1.53 23.78
N ALA A 103 23.61 2.22 24.04
CA ALA A 103 24.93 1.79 23.60
C ALA A 103 25.31 0.41 24.19
N ALA A 104 25.09 0.22 25.49
CA ALA A 104 25.36 -1.05 26.16
C ALA A 104 24.49 -2.20 25.61
N ALA A 105 23.22 -1.93 25.30
CA ALA A 105 22.34 -2.91 24.68
C ALA A 105 22.79 -3.26 23.26
N ARG A 106 23.29 -2.29 22.50
CA ARG A 106 23.78 -2.50 21.13
C ARG A 106 25.02 -3.38 21.10
N ASP A 107 25.97 -3.12 22.00
CA ASP A 107 27.17 -3.95 22.13
C ASP A 107 26.86 -5.40 22.52
N GLN A 108 25.77 -5.64 23.28
CA GLN A 108 25.30 -6.98 23.63
C GLN A 108 24.70 -7.71 22.41
N ASP A 109 23.95 -7.00 21.58
CA ASP A 109 23.20 -7.59 20.46
C ASP A 109 24.06 -7.71 19.18
N GLU A 110 25.03 -6.81 18.96
CA GLU A 110 25.93 -6.78 17.79
C GLU A 110 27.28 -7.49 18.04
N GLY A 111 27.43 -8.19 19.17
CA GLY A 111 28.66 -8.92 19.52
C GLY A 111 29.10 -9.98 18.48
N LEU A 112 30.42 -10.08 18.27
CA LEU A 112 31.16 -10.74 17.18
C LEU A 112 30.96 -12.28 16.95
N ILE A 113 29.95 -12.94 17.55
CA ILE A 113 29.80 -14.42 17.55
C ILE A 113 28.49 -14.90 16.87
N ALA A 114 27.82 -14.09 16.04
CA ALA A 114 26.52 -14.47 15.44
C ALA A 114 26.51 -14.76 13.92
N GLU A 115 27.64 -14.69 13.21
CA GLU A 115 27.60 -14.33 11.78
C GLU A 115 27.61 -15.45 10.72
N THR A 116 27.64 -16.75 11.05
CA THR A 116 27.71 -17.78 9.97
C THR A 116 26.71 -18.94 10.09
N HIS A 117 26.41 -19.41 11.30
CA HIS A 117 25.43 -20.49 11.49
C HIS A 117 23.98 -20.01 11.62
N ALA A 118 23.76 -18.76 12.05
CA ALA A 118 22.43 -18.14 12.14
C ALA A 118 21.81 -17.96 10.73
N CYS A 119 22.64 -17.64 9.75
CA CYS A 119 22.22 -17.36 8.39
C CYS A 119 21.66 -18.59 7.66
N LEU A 120 22.32 -19.74 7.80
CA LEU A 120 21.85 -21.02 7.25
C LEU A 120 20.57 -21.53 7.90
N ARG A 121 20.45 -21.36 9.24
CA ARG A 121 19.25 -21.76 9.98
C ARG A 121 18.07 -20.84 9.65
N CYS A 122 18.32 -19.54 9.50
CA CYS A 122 17.32 -18.56 9.07
C CYS A 122 16.86 -18.76 7.63
N ALA A 123 17.77 -19.17 6.73
CA ALA A 123 17.41 -19.54 5.37
C ALA A 123 16.42 -20.72 5.34
N TRP A 124 16.54 -21.66 6.30
CA TRP A 124 15.70 -22.85 6.41
C TRP A 124 14.36 -22.58 7.14
N ASP A 125 14.38 -21.87 8.28
CA ASP A 125 13.18 -21.47 9.02
C ASP A 125 13.20 -19.98 9.37
N ILE A 126 12.50 -19.20 8.54
CA ILE A 126 12.46 -17.73 8.65
C ILE A 126 11.52 -17.25 9.77
N ALA A 127 10.66 -18.11 10.30
CA ALA A 127 9.64 -17.73 11.27
C ALA A 127 10.23 -17.40 12.65
N THR A 128 11.50 -17.74 12.88
CA THR A 128 12.22 -17.53 14.14
C THR A 128 13.31 -16.46 14.05
N CYS A 129 13.48 -15.81 12.88
CA CYS A 129 14.53 -14.83 12.66
C CYS A 129 14.11 -13.42 13.06
N SER A 130 15.09 -12.60 13.45
CA SER A 130 14.94 -11.15 13.43
C SER A 130 14.78 -10.63 11.99
N VAL A 131 14.19 -9.45 11.82
CA VAL A 131 14.07 -8.79 10.51
C VAL A 131 15.44 -8.57 9.87
N SER A 132 16.44 -8.18 10.66
CA SER A 132 17.81 -7.95 10.21
C SER A 132 18.47 -9.24 9.68
N ASP A 133 18.33 -10.36 10.39
CA ASP A 133 18.92 -11.65 9.99
C ASP A 133 18.25 -12.21 8.72
N ALA A 134 16.93 -12.12 8.64
CA ALA A 134 16.17 -12.55 7.46
C ALA A 134 16.60 -11.79 6.20
N LEU A 135 17.00 -10.52 6.34
CA LEU A 135 17.39 -9.67 5.23
C LEU A 135 18.81 -9.95 4.74
N ILE A 136 19.76 -10.14 5.64
CA ILE A 136 21.14 -10.48 5.25
C ILE A 136 21.18 -11.86 4.59
N CYS A 137 20.35 -12.80 5.08
CA CYS A 137 20.50 -14.21 4.75
C CYS A 137 19.53 -14.73 3.68
N LYS A 138 18.36 -14.11 3.52
CA LYS A 138 17.30 -14.61 2.65
C LYS A 138 16.77 -13.58 1.64
N ALA A 139 16.76 -12.29 1.97
CA ALA A 139 16.22 -11.28 1.06
C ALA A 139 16.87 -11.23 -0.34
N PRO A 140 18.19 -11.43 -0.52
CA PRO A 140 18.80 -11.48 -1.85
C PRO A 140 18.20 -12.58 -2.74
N LEU A 141 17.84 -13.73 -2.16
CA LEU A 141 17.21 -14.85 -2.88
C LEU A 141 15.74 -14.57 -3.22
N MET A 142 14.99 -13.95 -2.31
CA MET A 142 13.54 -13.67 -2.45
C MET A 142 13.23 -12.63 -3.54
N LEU A 143 14.21 -11.78 -3.87
CA LEU A 143 14.09 -10.80 -4.95
C LEU A 143 14.34 -11.41 -6.33
N THR A 144 14.81 -12.64 -6.42
CA THR A 144 15.03 -13.35 -7.69
C THR A 144 13.76 -14.05 -8.19
N PRO A 145 13.65 -14.36 -9.49
CA PRO A 145 12.59 -15.22 -10.02
C PRO A 145 12.64 -16.66 -9.46
N ILE A 146 13.80 -17.09 -8.95
CA ILE A 146 14.02 -18.45 -8.41
C ILE A 146 13.10 -18.71 -7.21
N ASP A 147 12.88 -17.70 -6.36
CA ASP A 147 12.03 -17.85 -5.19
C ASP A 147 10.55 -18.06 -5.54
N ASP A 148 10.06 -17.38 -6.58
CA ASP A 148 8.68 -17.59 -7.03
C ASP A 148 8.51 -19.00 -7.65
N ILE A 149 9.50 -19.47 -8.42
CA ILE A 149 9.51 -20.84 -8.95
C ILE A 149 9.52 -21.86 -7.80
N ARG A 150 10.32 -21.63 -6.75
CA ARG A 150 10.38 -22.50 -5.58
C ARG A 150 9.05 -22.53 -4.83
N GLY A 151 8.38 -21.38 -4.65
CA GLY A 151 7.06 -21.31 -4.02
C GLY A 151 6.01 -22.13 -4.78
N LEU A 152 5.99 -22.03 -6.12
CA LEU A 152 5.12 -22.86 -6.95
C LEU A 152 5.48 -24.34 -6.90
N ALA A 153 6.77 -24.69 -6.96
CA ALA A 153 7.24 -26.07 -6.90
C ALA A 153 6.88 -26.72 -5.55
N LYS A 154 7.03 -25.98 -4.45
CA LYS A 154 6.59 -26.42 -3.12
C LYS A 154 5.08 -26.61 -3.06
N GLY A 155 4.29 -25.63 -3.52
CA GLY A 155 2.83 -25.77 -3.55
C GLY A 155 2.35 -26.95 -4.40
N GLY A 156 3.03 -27.22 -5.52
CA GLY A 156 2.78 -28.40 -6.35
C GLY A 156 3.15 -29.72 -5.66
N ALA A 157 4.29 -29.77 -4.97
CA ALA A 157 4.70 -30.94 -4.18
C ALA A 157 3.72 -31.20 -3.02
N ASP A 158 3.33 -30.16 -2.29
CA ASP A 158 2.36 -30.25 -1.19
C ASP A 158 1.01 -30.77 -1.73
N TYR A 159 0.54 -30.27 -2.88
CA TYR A 159 -0.67 -30.76 -3.56
C TYR A 159 -0.57 -32.26 -3.95
N MET A 160 0.54 -32.68 -4.57
CA MET A 160 0.73 -34.08 -4.99
C MET A 160 0.84 -35.05 -3.81
N THR A 161 1.37 -34.59 -2.69
CA THR A 161 1.55 -35.41 -1.47
C THR A 161 0.35 -35.36 -0.53
N GLY A 162 -0.73 -34.66 -0.90
CA GLY A 162 -1.93 -34.50 -0.08
C GLY A 162 -1.72 -33.64 1.16
N GLN A 163 -0.65 -32.84 1.21
CA GLN A 163 -0.39 -31.90 2.29
C GLN A 163 -1.18 -30.59 2.08
N GLU A 164 -1.34 -29.82 3.16
CA GLU A 164 -1.96 -28.51 3.08
C GLU A 164 -1.11 -27.55 2.24
N VAL A 165 -1.70 -27.05 1.15
CA VAL A 165 -1.06 -26.05 0.28
C VAL A 165 -1.19 -24.68 0.92
N ASP A 166 -0.07 -23.98 1.15
CA ASP A 166 -0.11 -22.54 1.47
C ASP A 166 -0.56 -21.75 0.23
N GLN A 167 -1.87 -21.57 0.10
CA GLN A 167 -2.48 -20.89 -1.03
C GLN A 167 -1.97 -19.46 -1.18
N LEU A 168 -1.65 -18.76 -0.09
CA LEU A 168 -1.17 -17.39 -0.15
C LEU A 168 0.26 -17.34 -0.71
N ASP A 169 1.14 -18.26 -0.31
CA ASP A 169 2.50 -18.35 -0.85
C ASP A 169 2.52 -18.68 -2.35
N VAL A 170 1.65 -19.61 -2.77
CA VAL A 170 1.45 -19.93 -4.20
C VAL A 170 0.94 -18.71 -4.96
N GLY A 171 -0.06 -18.02 -4.44
CA GLY A 171 -0.63 -16.84 -5.09
C GLY A 171 0.36 -15.67 -5.20
N LEU A 172 1.15 -15.40 -4.17
CA LEU A 172 2.21 -14.40 -4.20
C LEU A 172 3.30 -14.76 -5.22
N SER A 173 3.61 -16.05 -5.37
CA SER A 173 4.56 -16.54 -6.37
C SER A 173 4.02 -16.41 -7.80
N VAL A 174 2.73 -16.70 -8.03
CA VAL A 174 2.06 -16.44 -9.32
C VAL A 174 2.08 -14.94 -9.66
N VAL A 175 1.77 -14.08 -8.70
CA VAL A 175 1.81 -12.62 -8.89
C VAL A 175 3.23 -12.14 -9.18
N GLY A 176 4.25 -12.65 -8.48
CA GLY A 176 5.66 -12.32 -8.70
C GLY A 176 6.19 -12.75 -10.08
N LEU A 177 5.84 -13.96 -10.53
CA LEU A 177 6.19 -14.43 -11.87
C LEU A 177 5.43 -13.68 -12.96
N GLY A 178 4.13 -13.47 -12.78
CA GLY A 178 3.33 -12.66 -13.70
C GLY A 178 3.90 -11.25 -13.86
N ALA A 179 4.33 -10.63 -12.74
CA ALA A 179 5.02 -9.36 -12.76
C ALA A 179 6.30 -9.45 -13.58
N THR A 180 7.16 -10.44 -13.32
CA THR A 180 8.43 -10.66 -14.03
C THR A 180 8.23 -10.78 -15.55
N GLY A 181 7.20 -11.50 -16.02
CA GLY A 181 6.87 -11.59 -17.44
C GLY A 181 6.36 -10.28 -18.05
N LEU A 182 5.65 -9.46 -17.27
CA LEU A 182 5.11 -8.15 -17.69
C LEU A 182 6.13 -6.99 -17.57
N ILE A 183 7.30 -7.19 -16.94
CA ILE A 183 8.36 -6.16 -16.83
C ILE A 183 8.77 -5.64 -18.21
N LEU A 184 8.80 -6.52 -19.22
CA LEU A 184 9.18 -6.17 -20.58
C LEU A 184 8.11 -5.35 -21.33
N ALA A 185 6.85 -5.34 -20.86
CA ALA A 185 5.73 -4.75 -21.59
C ALA A 185 5.12 -3.47 -20.98
N THR A 186 5.23 -3.25 -19.66
CA THR A 186 4.38 -2.26 -18.95
C THR A 186 5.09 -1.04 -18.36
N GLY A 187 6.41 -0.93 -18.46
CA GLY A 187 7.12 0.31 -18.10
C GLY A 187 7.07 0.67 -16.60
N GLY A 188 7.60 -0.20 -15.73
CA GLY A 188 7.94 0.11 -14.34
C GLY A 188 7.00 -0.45 -13.27
N SER A 189 5.69 -0.57 -13.52
CA SER A 189 4.73 -1.10 -12.54
C SER A 189 5.03 -2.54 -12.14
N SER A 190 5.55 -3.35 -13.06
CA SER A 190 5.91 -4.73 -12.79
C SER A 190 7.11 -4.90 -11.84
N ALA A 191 8.06 -3.96 -11.85
CA ALA A 191 9.18 -4.00 -10.92
C ALA A 191 8.68 -3.74 -9.48
N THR A 192 7.79 -2.77 -9.31
CA THR A 192 7.13 -2.50 -8.02
C THR A 192 6.34 -3.71 -7.53
N ILE A 193 5.57 -4.38 -8.40
CA ILE A 193 4.82 -5.57 -8.02
C ILE A 193 5.75 -6.71 -7.60
N LYS A 194 6.86 -6.95 -8.31
CA LYS A 194 7.85 -7.99 -7.96
C LYS A 194 8.54 -7.72 -6.62
N LEU A 195 8.95 -6.46 -6.39
CA LEU A 195 9.47 -6.05 -5.08
C LEU A 195 8.43 -6.31 -3.98
N GLY A 196 7.19 -5.91 -4.23
CA GLY A 196 6.08 -6.06 -3.31
C GLY A 196 5.70 -7.50 -3.00
N SER A 197 5.70 -8.40 -3.99
CA SER A 197 5.42 -9.82 -3.79
C SER A 197 6.54 -10.50 -3.00
N GLY A 198 7.80 -10.15 -3.26
CA GLY A 198 8.95 -10.65 -2.49
C GLY A 198 8.88 -10.22 -1.01
N VAL A 199 8.59 -8.93 -0.76
CA VAL A 199 8.38 -8.40 0.60
C VAL A 199 7.17 -9.05 1.28
N ALA A 200 6.08 -9.28 0.56
CA ALA A 200 4.90 -9.97 1.08
C ALA A 200 5.20 -11.43 1.48
N LYS A 201 5.97 -12.17 0.67
CA LYS A 201 6.38 -13.55 0.97
C LYS A 201 7.29 -13.60 2.20
N LEU A 202 8.24 -12.67 2.31
CA LEU A 202 9.09 -12.53 3.49
C LEU A 202 8.24 -12.26 4.74
N ALA A 203 7.35 -11.25 4.70
CA ALA A 203 6.46 -10.93 5.81
C ALA A 203 5.54 -12.11 6.18
N ARG A 204 5.05 -12.87 5.20
CA ARG A 204 4.25 -14.09 5.41
C ARG A 204 5.06 -15.17 6.13
N GLY A 205 6.26 -15.48 5.63
CA GLY A 205 7.15 -16.48 6.23
C GLY A 205 7.54 -16.11 7.67
N MET A 206 7.75 -14.82 7.93
CA MET A 206 8.05 -14.28 9.25
C MET A 206 6.81 -14.09 10.14
N LYS A 207 5.61 -14.42 9.66
CA LYS A 207 4.33 -14.23 10.37
C LYS A 207 4.08 -12.78 10.81
N LEU A 208 4.59 -11.82 10.05
CA LEU A 208 4.40 -10.37 10.27
C LEU A 208 3.09 -9.85 9.69
N LEU A 209 2.47 -10.59 8.77
CA LEU A 209 1.18 -10.19 8.19
C LEU A 209 0.05 -10.36 9.20
N SER A 210 -0.79 -9.33 9.32
CA SER A 210 -2.00 -9.40 10.14
C SER A 210 -2.97 -10.49 9.66
N PRO A 211 -3.82 -11.02 10.55
CA PRO A 211 -4.86 -11.99 10.17
C PRO A 211 -5.79 -11.46 9.07
N GLY A 212 -6.07 -10.16 9.05
CA GLY A 212 -6.90 -9.50 8.04
C GLY A 212 -6.28 -9.56 6.65
N VAL A 213 -4.98 -9.22 6.55
CA VAL A 213 -4.22 -9.30 5.30
C VAL A 213 -4.12 -10.74 4.81
N VAL A 214 -3.80 -11.68 5.69
CA VAL A 214 -3.73 -13.11 5.35
C VAL A 214 -5.07 -13.59 4.81
N ALA A 215 -6.17 -13.33 5.53
CA ALA A 215 -7.50 -13.79 5.12
C ALA A 215 -7.97 -13.15 3.81
N MET A 216 -7.68 -11.86 3.60
CA MET A 216 -7.95 -11.17 2.34
C MET A 216 -7.14 -11.77 1.19
N GLY A 217 -5.84 -11.94 1.40
CA GLY A 217 -4.91 -12.51 0.43
C GLY A 217 -5.33 -13.92 0.03
N THR A 218 -5.53 -14.82 1.00
CA THR A 218 -6.00 -16.18 0.74
C THR A 218 -7.30 -16.18 -0.06
N ARG A 219 -8.31 -15.39 0.32
CA ARG A 219 -9.57 -15.30 -0.46
C ARG A 219 -9.35 -14.81 -1.89
N ALA A 220 -8.49 -13.82 -2.08
CA ALA A 220 -8.16 -13.30 -3.41
C ALA A 220 -7.46 -14.36 -4.27
N VAL A 221 -6.59 -15.19 -3.70
CA VAL A 221 -5.96 -16.31 -4.43
C VAL A 221 -6.96 -17.42 -4.71
N THR A 222 -7.74 -17.86 -3.72
CA THR A 222 -8.70 -18.96 -3.88
C THR A 222 -9.70 -18.67 -5.00
N ARG A 223 -10.15 -17.42 -5.12
CA ARG A 223 -11.07 -16.98 -6.19
C ARG A 223 -10.37 -16.53 -7.47
N GLY A 224 -9.17 -15.98 -7.33
CA GLY A 224 -8.40 -15.37 -8.40
C GLY A 224 -7.60 -16.34 -9.24
N LEU A 225 -7.34 -17.55 -8.76
CA LEU A 225 -6.63 -18.58 -9.51
C LEU A 225 -7.56 -19.74 -9.88
N ASP A 226 -7.43 -20.21 -11.11
CA ASP A 226 -8.00 -21.47 -11.54
C ASP A 226 -7.08 -22.63 -11.11
N TRP A 227 -7.35 -23.18 -9.93
CA TRP A 227 -6.58 -24.28 -9.34
C TRP A 227 -6.60 -25.56 -10.19
N GLY A 228 -7.67 -25.81 -10.94
CA GLY A 228 -7.75 -26.95 -11.85
C GLY A 228 -6.87 -26.76 -13.08
N ALA A 229 -6.82 -25.54 -13.62
CA ALA A 229 -6.00 -25.21 -14.76
C ALA A 229 -4.53 -24.91 -14.42
N LEU A 230 -4.19 -24.63 -13.16
CA LEU A 230 -2.81 -24.39 -12.70
C LEU A 230 -1.86 -25.55 -13.07
N ALA A 231 -2.33 -26.80 -12.98
CA ALA A 231 -1.56 -27.97 -13.38
C ALA A 231 -1.23 -28.04 -14.88
N THR A 232 -1.87 -27.20 -15.71
CA THR A 232 -1.66 -27.14 -17.16
C THR A 232 -0.65 -26.05 -17.57
N VAL A 233 -0.25 -25.18 -16.65
CA VAL A 233 0.76 -24.14 -16.90
C VAL A 233 2.11 -24.82 -17.18
N ARG A 234 2.74 -24.50 -18.32
CA ARG A 234 4.06 -25.03 -18.72
C ARG A 234 5.09 -23.92 -18.88
N SER A 235 4.63 -22.69 -19.06
CA SER A 235 5.47 -21.51 -19.25
C SER A 235 4.84 -20.27 -18.58
N MET A 236 5.61 -19.20 -18.45
CA MET A 236 5.10 -17.91 -17.93
C MET A 236 4.01 -17.32 -18.83
N ASP A 237 3.98 -17.66 -20.11
CA ASP A 237 2.97 -17.18 -21.07
C ASP A 237 1.59 -17.80 -20.83
N ASP A 238 1.52 -18.92 -20.10
CA ASP A 238 0.26 -19.58 -19.75
C ASP A 238 -0.38 -19.00 -18.48
N LEU A 239 0.40 -18.30 -17.64
CA LEU A 239 -0.08 -17.71 -16.37
C LEU A 239 -1.31 -16.80 -16.53
N PRO A 240 -1.39 -15.91 -17.53
CA PRO A 240 -2.57 -15.06 -17.70
C PRO A 240 -3.88 -15.84 -17.90
N ARG A 241 -3.82 -17.09 -18.38
CA ARG A 241 -5.02 -17.92 -18.64
C ARG A 241 -5.62 -18.50 -17.36
N VAL A 242 -4.81 -18.68 -16.32
CA VAL A 242 -5.25 -19.23 -15.02
C VAL A 242 -5.58 -18.14 -14.02
N ILE A 243 -5.34 -16.87 -14.36
CA ILE A 243 -5.58 -15.72 -13.49
C ILE A 243 -6.92 -15.06 -13.84
N ARG A 244 -7.84 -15.04 -12.88
CA ARG A 244 -9.07 -14.26 -12.91
C ARG A 244 -8.77 -12.85 -12.39
N SER A 245 -8.42 -11.98 -13.33
CA SER A 245 -7.88 -10.63 -13.05
C SER A 245 -8.71 -9.78 -12.08
N ALA A 246 -10.04 -9.85 -12.16
CA ALA A 246 -10.93 -9.10 -11.27
C ALA A 246 -10.83 -9.55 -9.80
N GLU A 247 -10.71 -10.87 -9.58
CA GLU A 247 -10.72 -11.49 -8.25
C GLU A 247 -9.32 -11.43 -7.59
N ILE A 248 -8.24 -11.50 -8.37
CA ILE A 248 -6.86 -11.40 -7.85
C ILE A 248 -6.44 -9.94 -7.57
N ARG A 249 -7.17 -8.97 -8.12
CA ARG A 249 -6.84 -7.54 -8.03
C ARG A 249 -6.54 -7.01 -6.62
N PRO A 250 -7.27 -7.42 -5.56
CA PRO A 250 -6.97 -6.98 -4.20
C PRO A 250 -5.55 -7.36 -3.76
N LEU A 251 -5.10 -8.58 -4.10
CA LEU A 251 -3.76 -9.04 -3.79
C LEU A 251 -2.71 -8.27 -4.60
N VAL A 252 -2.93 -8.08 -5.90
CA VAL A 252 -2.02 -7.28 -6.76
C VAL A 252 -1.92 -5.83 -6.27
N THR A 253 -3.03 -5.26 -5.81
CA THR A 253 -3.04 -3.89 -5.26
C THR A 253 -2.23 -3.82 -3.97
N LEU A 254 -2.43 -4.79 -3.06
CA LEU A 254 -1.67 -4.88 -1.82
C LEU A 254 -0.16 -5.03 -2.08
N THR A 255 0.24 -5.96 -2.95
CA THR A 255 1.67 -6.14 -3.29
C THR A 255 2.23 -4.90 -3.97
N THR A 256 1.47 -4.23 -4.86
CA THR A 256 1.89 -2.94 -5.43
C THR A 256 2.20 -1.92 -4.33
N ASP A 257 1.31 -1.76 -3.34
CA ASP A 257 1.54 -0.81 -2.25
C ASP A 257 2.73 -1.20 -1.36
N PHE A 258 2.96 -2.49 -1.10
CA PHE A 258 4.18 -2.95 -0.43
C PHE A 258 5.45 -2.65 -1.22
N GLY A 259 5.40 -2.82 -2.54
CA GLY A 259 6.51 -2.46 -3.42
C GLY A 259 6.80 -0.97 -3.42
N ARG A 260 5.76 -0.13 -3.32
CA ARG A 260 5.91 1.33 -3.18
C ARG A 260 6.58 1.71 -1.86
N VAL A 261 6.19 1.08 -0.75
CA VAL A 261 6.87 1.28 0.55
C VAL A 261 8.34 0.92 0.45
N ALA A 262 8.66 -0.27 -0.07
CA ALA A 262 10.04 -0.75 -0.21
C ALA A 262 10.87 0.14 -1.16
N GLY A 263 10.28 0.62 -2.26
CA GLY A 263 10.96 1.51 -3.20
C GLY A 263 11.20 2.93 -2.67
N ALA A 264 10.39 3.40 -1.71
CA ALA A 264 10.54 4.73 -1.12
C ALA A 264 11.40 4.75 0.16
N THR A 265 11.64 3.58 0.75
CA THR A 265 12.45 3.40 1.96
C THR A 265 13.59 2.43 1.65
N ASP A 266 13.49 1.21 2.17
CA ASP A 266 14.35 0.07 1.91
C ASP A 266 13.59 -1.20 2.34
N ALA A 267 14.15 -2.39 2.06
CA ALA A 267 13.48 -3.66 2.36
C ALA A 267 13.30 -3.89 3.88
N THR A 268 14.24 -3.43 4.72
CA THR A 268 14.20 -3.59 6.18
C THR A 268 13.06 -2.77 6.78
N THR A 269 13.03 -1.49 6.40
CA THR A 269 12.02 -0.54 6.80
C THR A 269 10.65 -0.98 6.32
N ALA A 270 10.54 -1.46 5.07
CA ALA A 270 9.27 -1.94 4.54
C ALA A 270 8.73 -3.12 5.35
N LEU A 271 9.56 -4.16 5.62
CA LEU A 271 9.13 -5.31 6.42
C LEU A 271 8.67 -4.91 7.82
N HIS A 272 9.39 -3.99 8.46
CA HIS A 272 8.97 -3.43 9.75
C HIS A 272 7.62 -2.72 9.64
N LEU A 273 7.42 -1.88 8.61
CA LEU A 273 6.17 -1.15 8.41
C LEU A 273 4.97 -2.05 8.08
N LEU A 274 5.21 -3.19 7.42
CA LEU A 274 4.17 -4.15 7.05
C LEU A 274 3.42 -4.73 8.25
N ARG A 275 4.07 -4.80 9.43
CA ARG A 275 3.42 -5.29 10.66
C ARG A 275 2.26 -4.40 11.12
N TYR A 276 2.23 -3.15 10.66
CA TYR A 276 1.17 -2.19 10.98
C TYR A 276 -0.01 -2.26 10.01
N VAL A 277 0.02 -3.11 9.00
CA VAL A 277 -1.01 -3.20 7.95
C VAL A 277 -2.08 -4.22 8.33
N ASP A 278 -3.32 -3.77 8.55
CA ASP A 278 -4.47 -4.66 8.76
C ASP A 278 -5.27 -4.94 7.49
N ASP A 279 -5.23 -4.02 6.52
CA ASP A 279 -5.93 -4.14 5.25
C ASP A 279 -5.25 -3.39 4.09
N ALA A 280 -5.79 -3.55 2.87
CA ALA A 280 -5.24 -2.90 1.68
C ALA A 280 -5.36 -1.35 1.70
N PRO A 281 -6.47 -0.73 2.16
CA PRO A 281 -6.52 0.71 2.37
C PRO A 281 -5.40 1.26 3.27
N GLU A 282 -5.06 0.57 4.36
CA GLU A 282 -3.96 0.94 5.24
C GLU A 282 -2.60 0.78 4.57
N ALA A 283 -2.38 -0.32 3.83
CA ALA A 283 -1.16 -0.51 3.05
C ALA A 283 -0.92 0.67 2.10
N ARG A 284 -1.97 1.13 1.41
CA ARG A 284 -1.91 2.29 0.52
C ARG A 284 -1.57 3.58 1.26
N ARG A 285 -2.10 3.78 2.46
CA ARG A 285 -1.80 4.96 3.29
C ARG A 285 -0.35 4.97 3.74
N ILE A 286 0.16 3.83 4.18
CA ILE A 286 1.56 3.65 4.54
C ILE A 286 2.46 3.86 3.31
N ALA A 287 2.09 3.34 2.14
CA ALA A 287 2.80 3.61 0.88
C ALA A 287 2.86 5.10 0.53
N ASN A 288 1.74 5.81 0.64
CA ASN A 288 1.72 7.26 0.39
C ASN A 288 2.59 8.04 1.39
N ALA A 289 2.61 7.62 2.66
CA ALA A 289 3.49 8.22 3.67
C ALA A 289 4.96 7.92 3.37
N ALA A 290 5.28 6.67 3.02
CA ALA A 290 6.63 6.25 2.64
C ALA A 290 7.16 7.06 1.46
N GLU A 291 6.35 7.28 0.43
CA GLU A 291 6.72 8.10 -0.73
C GLU A 291 6.87 9.59 -0.43
N ALA A 292 6.30 10.08 0.67
CA ALA A 292 6.37 11.47 1.09
C ALA A 292 7.50 11.73 2.10
N LEU A 293 7.74 10.79 3.01
CA LEU A 293 8.69 10.92 4.13
C LEU A 293 10.01 10.19 3.87
N GLY A 294 10.02 9.23 2.96
CA GLY A 294 11.16 8.35 2.71
C GLY A 294 11.59 7.60 3.98
N PRO A 295 12.89 7.49 4.28
CA PRO A 295 13.41 6.77 5.46
C PRO A 295 12.83 7.23 6.80
N LYS A 296 12.37 8.49 6.89
CA LYS A 296 11.78 9.05 8.13
C LYS A 296 10.48 8.35 8.53
N THR A 297 9.84 7.60 7.64
CA THR A 297 8.52 6.98 7.84
C THR A 297 8.43 6.16 9.13
N VAL A 298 9.46 5.37 9.45
CA VAL A 298 9.48 4.53 10.66
C VAL A 298 9.43 5.39 11.91
N GLY A 299 10.30 6.39 12.02
CA GLY A 299 10.34 7.26 13.20
C GLY A 299 9.01 7.96 13.43
N ARG A 300 8.30 8.34 12.35
CA ARG A 300 6.96 8.96 12.45
C ARG A 300 5.91 7.94 12.89
N MET A 301 5.94 6.73 12.34
CA MET A 301 5.05 5.65 12.73
C MET A 301 5.24 5.28 14.21
N GLU A 302 6.49 5.15 14.67
CA GLU A 302 6.83 4.74 16.04
C GLU A 302 6.44 5.78 17.08
N VAL A 303 6.67 7.06 16.78
CA VAL A 303 6.41 8.16 17.71
C VAL A 303 4.93 8.53 17.76
N LEU A 304 4.27 8.66 16.61
CA LEU A 304 2.85 9.02 16.53
C LEU A 304 1.93 7.83 16.85
N GLY A 305 2.41 6.61 16.63
CA GLY A 305 1.61 5.41 16.63
C GLY A 305 0.70 5.28 15.39
N LYS A 306 0.28 4.04 15.11
CA LYS A 306 -0.52 3.69 13.92
C LYS A 306 -1.73 4.60 13.70
N GLY A 307 -2.54 4.84 14.72
CA GLY A 307 -3.79 5.59 14.59
C GLY A 307 -3.58 7.06 14.19
N GLN A 308 -2.64 7.75 14.84
CA GLN A 308 -2.34 9.15 14.52
C GLN A 308 -1.63 9.27 13.17
N PHE A 309 -0.67 8.38 12.91
CA PHE A 309 0.03 8.30 11.64
C PHE A 309 -0.96 8.13 10.48
N LEU A 310 -1.84 7.12 10.52
CA LEU A 310 -2.81 6.88 9.45
C LEU A 310 -3.79 8.04 9.29
N ARG A 311 -4.17 8.74 10.37
CA ARG A 311 -4.98 9.96 10.26
C ARG A 311 -4.23 11.10 9.58
N ALA A 312 -2.94 11.28 9.85
CA ALA A 312 -2.12 12.29 9.20
C ALA A 312 -1.91 12.01 7.70
N THR A 313 -2.01 10.75 7.25
CA THR A 313 -2.01 10.41 5.82
C THR A 313 -3.32 10.66 5.09
N LEU A 314 -4.42 10.95 5.80
CA LEU A 314 -5.68 11.24 5.16
C LEU A 314 -5.57 12.53 4.36
N ARG A 315 -5.67 12.41 3.03
CA ARG A 315 -5.82 13.57 2.15
C ARG A 315 -7.19 14.19 2.39
N LEU A 316 -7.24 15.20 3.26
CA LEU A 316 -8.21 16.29 3.11
C LEU A 316 -7.75 17.14 1.93
N SER A 317 -7.84 16.60 0.71
CA SER A 317 -7.43 17.36 -0.46
C SER A 317 -8.36 18.54 -0.61
N ASN A 318 -7.81 19.73 -0.88
CA ASN A 318 -8.60 20.87 -1.35
C ASN A 318 -9.49 20.48 -2.55
N ALA A 319 -9.11 19.48 -3.35
CA ALA A 319 -9.94 18.94 -4.43
C ALA A 319 -11.23 18.27 -3.93
N THR A 320 -11.23 17.61 -2.77
CA THR A 320 -12.44 17.01 -2.18
C THR A 320 -13.36 18.09 -1.62
N LEU A 321 -12.79 19.14 -1.01
CA LEU A 321 -13.53 20.33 -0.59
C LEU A 321 -14.08 21.12 -1.78
N GLN A 322 -13.31 21.26 -2.87
CA GLN A 322 -13.74 21.87 -4.12
C GLN A 322 -14.81 21.03 -4.82
N LEU A 323 -14.69 19.70 -4.82
CA LEU A 323 -15.70 18.80 -5.35
C LEU A 323 -17.00 18.88 -4.52
N ALA A 324 -16.88 18.90 -3.19
CA ALA A 324 -18.03 19.09 -2.29
C ALA A 324 -18.70 20.46 -2.51
N ALA A 325 -17.90 21.52 -2.67
CA ALA A 325 -18.39 22.86 -3.01
C ALA A 325 -19.04 22.89 -4.41
N ALA A 326 -18.48 22.19 -5.39
CA ALA A 326 -19.05 22.08 -6.73
C ALA A 326 -20.38 21.30 -6.73
N VAL A 327 -20.45 20.19 -5.98
CA VAL A 327 -21.69 19.42 -5.77
C VAL A 327 -22.74 20.29 -5.06
N ALA A 328 -22.36 21.03 -4.02
CA ALA A 328 -23.25 21.96 -3.34
C ALA A 328 -23.74 23.07 -4.29
N GLY A 329 -22.86 23.59 -5.16
CA GLY A 329 -23.20 24.55 -6.20
C GLY A 329 -24.20 24.01 -7.21
N ILE A 330 -24.04 22.75 -7.66
CA ILE A 330 -24.99 22.08 -8.57
C ILE A 330 -26.36 21.90 -7.89
N VAL A 331 -26.40 21.49 -6.63
CA VAL A 331 -27.66 21.36 -5.86
C VAL A 331 -28.37 22.69 -5.75
N LEU A 332 -27.64 23.77 -5.44
CA LEU A 332 -28.19 25.12 -5.37
C LEU A 332 -28.70 25.62 -6.74
N ALA A 333 -27.98 25.34 -7.82
CA ALA A 333 -28.40 25.68 -9.17
C ALA A 333 -29.69 24.94 -9.59
N LEU A 334 -29.79 23.65 -9.25
CA LEU A 334 -31.00 22.85 -9.50
C LEU A 334 -32.19 23.36 -8.68
N ALA A 335 -31.98 23.75 -7.42
CA ALA A 335 -33.02 24.35 -6.59
C ALA A 335 -33.49 25.69 -7.15
N GLY A 336 -32.57 26.54 -7.61
CA GLY A 336 -32.90 27.82 -8.27
C GLY A 336 -33.69 27.62 -9.56
N PHE A 337 -33.30 26.64 -10.38
CA PHE A 337 -34.02 26.30 -11.62
C PHE A 337 -35.44 25.78 -11.35
N ALA A 338 -35.61 24.90 -10.35
CA ALA A 338 -36.92 24.42 -9.93
C ALA A 338 -37.82 25.56 -9.41
N GLY A 339 -37.25 26.49 -8.63
CA GLY A 339 -37.95 27.68 -8.17
C GLY A 339 -38.42 28.58 -9.32
N HIS A 340 -37.57 28.78 -10.34
CA HIS A 340 -37.92 29.59 -11.51
C HIS A 340 -39.01 28.95 -12.38
N LEU A 341 -38.97 27.62 -12.55
CA LEU A 341 -40.04 26.87 -13.21
C LEU A 341 -41.37 26.98 -12.44
N GLY A 342 -41.31 26.87 -11.11
CA GLY A 342 -42.47 27.05 -10.23
C GLY A 342 -43.10 28.44 -10.35
N GLN A 343 -42.28 29.49 -10.31
CA GLN A 343 -42.74 30.88 -10.51
C GLN A 343 -43.39 31.08 -11.89
N THR A 344 -42.77 30.53 -12.95
CA THR A 344 -43.31 30.63 -14.31
C THR A 344 -44.66 29.93 -14.42
N PHE A 345 -44.82 28.78 -13.76
CA PHE A 345 -46.08 28.04 -13.74
C PHE A 345 -47.16 28.77 -12.92
N ALA A 346 -46.80 29.29 -11.75
CA ALA A 346 -47.69 30.07 -10.89
C ALA A 346 -48.19 31.35 -11.57
N MET A 347 -47.29 32.11 -12.22
CA MET A 347 -47.64 33.32 -12.98
C MET A 347 -48.53 33.00 -14.19
N ARG A 348 -48.29 31.87 -14.87
CA ARG A 348 -49.19 31.39 -15.94
C ARG A 348 -50.57 31.01 -15.39
N HIS A 349 -50.63 30.42 -14.21
CA HIS A 349 -51.89 30.04 -13.57
C HIS A 349 -52.69 31.25 -13.10
N LEU A 350 -52.04 32.23 -12.47
CA LEU A 350 -52.64 33.49 -12.04
C LEU A 350 -53.15 34.31 -13.24
N ARG A 351 -52.39 34.35 -14.35
CA ARG A 351 -52.85 35.00 -15.59
C ARG A 351 -54.04 34.31 -16.23
N ARG A 352 -54.20 32.99 -16.05
CA ARG A 352 -55.40 32.26 -16.51
C ARG A 352 -56.61 32.56 -15.62
N LEU A 353 -56.41 32.66 -14.30
CA LEU A 353 -57.47 33.00 -13.35
C LEU A 353 -57.92 34.46 -13.45
N ALA A 354 -57.03 35.40 -13.79
CA ALA A 354 -57.38 36.81 -13.98
C ALA A 354 -58.03 37.14 -15.34
N ARG A 355 -58.15 36.16 -16.24
CA ARG A 355 -58.73 36.32 -17.58
C ARG A 355 -60.02 35.51 -17.78
N GLY A 356 -60.46 34.77 -16.77
CA GLY A 356 -61.77 34.10 -16.70
C GLY A 356 -62.66 34.84 -15.73
#